data_AF-A0A973NQ33-F1
#
_entry.id   AF-A0A973NQ33-F1
#
_cell.length_a   1.000
_cell.length_b   1.000
_cell.length_c   1.000
_cell.angle_alpha   90.00
_cell.angle_beta   90.00
_cell.angle_gamma   90.00
#
_symmetry.space_group_name_H-M   'P 1'
#
loop_
_entity.id
_entity.type
_entity.pdbx_description
1 polymer ?
#
loop_
_entity_poly.entity_id
_entity_poly.type
_entity_poly.pdbx_seq_one_letter_code
_entity_poly.pdbx_strand_id
1 'polypeptide(L)' 'FIRVSTQEAEALRAQGFDFYDWGPGEIRFVTSWDSSGEGLDRLATALAAL' A
#
# COMPACT_ATOMS: atom_id res chain seq x y z
N PHE A 1 -4.92 6.55 4.00
CA PHE A 1 -6.01 5.75 3.40
C PHE A 1 -5.99 6.02 1.91
N ILE A 2 -6.16 4.99 1.10
CA ILE A 2 -6.24 5.14 -0.35
C ILE A 2 -7.38 4.27 -0.89
N ARG A 3 -7.98 4.71 -1.99
CA ARG A 3 -8.98 3.92 -2.72
C ARG A 3 -8.27 3.05 -3.74
N VAL A 4 -8.66 1.78 -3.80
CA VAL A 4 -8.12 0.80 -4.74
C VAL A 4 -9.21 -0.17 -5.17
N SER A 5 -9.08 -0.71 -6.38
CA SER A 5 -9.86 -1.87 -6.80
C SER A 5 -9.39 -3.14 -6.07
N THR A 6 -10.21 -4.20 -6.06
CA THR A 6 -9.80 -5.50 -5.52
C THR A 6 -8.53 -6.03 -6.21
N GLN A 7 -8.42 -5.81 -7.52
CA GLN A 7 -7.27 -6.24 -8.31
C GLN A 7 -5.99 -5.47 -7.95
N GLU A 8 -6.08 -4.15 -7.76
CA GLU A 8 -4.95 -3.34 -7.29
C GLU A 8 -4.50 -3.75 -5.88
N ALA A 9 -5.44 -4.04 -4.98
CA ALA A 9 -5.13 -4.53 -3.64
C ALA A 9 -4.40 -5.89 -3.68
N GLU A 10 -4.85 -6.82 -4.52
CA GLU A 10 -4.16 -8.09 -4.75
C GLU A 10 -2.76 -7.88 -5.36
N ALA A 11 -2.62 -6.97 -6.31
CA ALA A 11 -1.33 -6.64 -6.93
C ALA A 11 -0.32 -6.06 -5.92
N LEU A 12 -0.78 -5.22 -4.98
CA LEU A 12 0.07 -4.72 -3.89
C LEU A 12 0.48 -5.84 -2.93
N ARG A 13 -0.44 -6.75 -2.58
CA ARG A 13 -0.11 -7.91 -1.72
C ARG A 13 0.87 -8.86 -2.39
N ALA A 14 0.74 -9.09 -3.69
CA ALA A 14 1.69 -9.89 -4.47
C ALA A 14 3.11 -9.28 -4.48
N GLN A 15 3.24 -7.96 -4.33
CA GLN A 15 4.51 -7.26 -4.16
C GLN A 15 5.06 -7.33 -2.73
N GLY A 16 4.34 -7.97 -1.80
CA GLY A 16 4.75 -8.16 -0.41
C GLY A 16 4.37 -7.02 0.53
N PHE A 17 3.52 -6.09 0.08
CA PHE A 17 2.99 -5.05 0.96
C PHE A 17 1.88 -5.58 1.85
N ASP A 18 1.89 -5.17 3.11
CA ASP A 18 0.83 -5.44 4.08
C ASP A 18 0.08 -4.16 4.44
N PHE A 19 -1.23 -4.28 4.60
CA PHE A 19 -2.15 -3.19 4.90
C PHE A 19 -3.50 -3.73 5.33
N TYR A 20 -4.26 -2.87 5.99
CA TYR A 20 -5.62 -3.20 6.42
C TYR A 20 -6.63 -2.84 5.33
N ASP A 21 -7.57 -3.75 5.08
CA ASP A 21 -8.83 -3.38 4.41
C ASP A 21 -9.65 -2.58 5.42
N TRP A 22 -9.80 -1.28 5.15
CA TRP A 22 -10.50 -0.36 6.04
C TRP A 22 -12.00 -0.31 5.75
N GLY A 23 -12.35 -0.43 4.47
CA GLY A 23 -13.72 -0.47 3.98
C GLY A 23 -13.76 -0.93 2.52
N PRO A 24 -14.96 -1.04 1.92
CA PRO A 24 -15.09 -1.48 0.54
C PRO A 24 -14.29 -0.59 -0.42
N GLY A 25 -13.26 -1.16 -1.05
CA GLY A 25 -12.37 -0.45 -1.98
C GLY A 25 -11.45 0.57 -1.32
N GLU A 26 -11.21 0.46 -0.01
CA GLU A 26 -10.34 1.37 0.75
C GLU A 26 -9.37 0.60 1.62
N ILE A 27 -8.07 0.94 1.49
CA ILE A 27 -6.99 0.31 2.25
C ILE A 27 -6.21 1.34 3.07
N ARG A 28 -5.64 0.87 4.18
CA ARG A 28 -4.84 1.68 5.10
C ARG A 28 -3.44 1.11 5.28
N PHE A 29 -2.46 1.84 4.76
CA PHE A 29 -1.06 1.68 5.14
C PHE A 29 -0.77 2.33 6.49
N VAL A 30 0.16 1.73 7.22
CA VAL A 30 0.73 2.28 8.45
C VAL A 30 2.21 2.51 8.20
N THR A 31 2.63 3.77 8.36
CA THR A 31 4.04 4.16 8.36
C THR A 31 4.38 4.70 9.75
N SER A 32 5.61 4.46 10.20
CA SER A 32 6.13 4.96 11.47
C SER A 32 7.19 6.03 11.25
N TRP A 33 7.50 6.80 12.29
CA TRP A 33 8.52 7.85 12.23
C TRP A 33 9.93 7.30 11.96
N ASP A 34 10.17 6.04 12.29
CA ASP A 34 11.42 5.30 12.11
C ASP A 34 11.40 4.36 10.89
N SER A 35 10.36 4.43 10.05
CA SER A 35 10.32 3.70 8.79
C SER A 35 11.49 4.10 7.89
N SER A 36 12.16 3.13 7.27
CA SER A 36 13.31 3.40 6.41
C SER A 36 12.89 4.15 5.14
N GLY A 37 13.74 5.08 4.67
CA GLY A 37 13.51 5.82 3.43
C GLY A 37 13.32 4.89 2.22
N GLU A 38 14.15 3.85 2.11
CA GLU A 38 14.04 2.86 1.03
C GLU A 38 12.68 2.13 1.02
N GLY A 39 12.13 1.82 2.20
CA GLY A 39 10.81 1.20 2.31
C GLY A 39 9.71 2.14 1.84
N LEU A 40 9.81 3.42 2.20
CA LEU A 40 8.88 4.46 1.75
C LEU A 40 8.98 4.71 0.24
N ASP A 41 10.19 4.72 -0.32
CA ASP A 41 10.41 4.90 -1.76
C ASP A 41 9.82 3.73 -2.56
N ARG A 42 9.97 2.50 -2.08
CA ARG A 42 9.33 1.32 -2.68
C ARG A 42 7.82 1.41 -2.63
N LEU A 43 7.25 1.82 -1.50
CA LEU A 43 5.81 2.02 -1.38
C LEU A 43 5.32 3.11 -2.35
N ALA A 44 5.98 4.27 -2.37
CA ALA A 44 5.62 5.37 -3.26
C ALA A 44 5.66 4.96 -4.74
N THR A 45 6.70 4.21 -5.13
CA THR A 45 6.84 3.68 -6.50
C THR A 45 5.72 2.71 -6.85
N ALA A 46 5.39 1.78 -5.95
CA ALA A 46 4.31 0.82 -6.17
C ALA A 46 2.96 1.50 -6.31
N LEU A 47 2.67 2.51 -5.46
CA LEU A 47 1.43 3.28 -5.52
C LEU A 47 1.31 4.12 -6.79
N ALA A 48 2.42 4.64 -7.33
CA ALA A 48 2.42 5.41 -8.57
C ALA A 48 2.22 4.54 -9.83
N ALA A 49 2.36 3.23 -9.72
CA ALA A 49 2.23 2.27 -10.82
C ALA A 49 0.86 1.57 -10.89
N LEU A 50 -0.06 1.90 -9.98
CA LEU A 50 -1.46 1.47 -10.00
C LEU A 50 -2.28 2.37 -10.93
#